data_AF-A0A932BV36-F1
#
_entry.id   AF-A0A932BV36-F1
#
_cell.length_a   1.000
_cell.length_b   1.000
_cell.length_c   1.000
_cell.angle_alpha   90.00
_cell.angle_beta   90.00
_cell.angle_gamma   90.00
#
_symmetry.space_group_name_H-M   'P 1'
#
loop_
_entity.id
_entity.type
_entity.pdbx_description
1 polymer ?
#
loop_
_entity_poly.entity_id
_entity_poly.type
_entity_poly.pdbx_seq_one_letter_code
_entity_poly.pdbx_strand_id
1 'polypeptide(L)'
;MNPVDAIALGLLMLAVILGIRSGALPQLGGLVGAGIGAVAAISVLPTILPSIVPWPAGLRVGAILAVLFALIGVGEMIGARIGRVASGRLGNGFLGALDRAAGGIVGAGQAVLIVWLLGGVVTTGIVPTLERDAQTSVALRGIDAVLPPPTELVLGLGTALDQSGLPDVFLGLERLPADPVTLPADALARAVGERALASVPRIEADACTYRSTGTGVVVKSGYVVTNAHVVAGSRSVRVVTGTGALKAIVVAFDPDLDIAVLRVVGLDAGPLFFATSEPERGATGATIGYPNGGGAVIEPAAVGARYPAEGLDIYGTSRVRREIIELRAVVEPGDSGGPLLLTDGTVGGLVFAESRTDPSVGYALAPMAVAAAFAPALGRTASVTTGACLH
;
A
#
# COMPACT_ATOMS: atom_id res chain seq x y z
N MET A 1 19.85 -17.03 0.07
CA MET A 1 18.46 -17.52 -0.03
C MET A 1 17.65 -16.74 0.97
N ASN A 2 16.61 -16.05 0.53
CA ASN A 2 15.75 -15.25 1.39
C ASN A 2 15.08 -16.17 2.45
N PRO A 3 14.96 -15.76 3.73
CA PRO A 3 14.37 -16.60 4.77
C PRO A 3 12.91 -16.97 4.48
N VAL A 4 12.14 -16.10 3.83
CA VAL A 4 10.76 -16.37 3.41
C VAL A 4 10.73 -17.47 2.34
N ASP A 5 11.67 -17.46 1.39
CA ASP A 5 11.79 -18.54 0.40
C ASP A 5 12.13 -19.88 1.07
N ALA A 6 13.04 -19.87 2.07
CA ALA A 6 13.41 -21.07 2.81
C ALA A 6 12.21 -21.66 3.57
N ILE A 7 11.40 -20.80 4.21
CA ILE A 7 10.18 -21.21 4.92
C ILE A 7 9.13 -21.74 3.92
N ALA A 8 8.90 -21.04 2.82
CA ALA A 8 7.94 -21.45 1.80
C ALA A 8 8.31 -22.82 1.19
N LEU A 9 9.59 -23.03 0.86
CA LEU A 9 10.09 -24.32 0.36
C LEU A 9 9.99 -25.41 1.44
N GLY A 10 10.30 -25.10 2.70
CA GLY A 10 10.15 -26.03 3.81
C GLY A 10 8.70 -26.48 4.01
N LEU A 11 7.75 -25.53 3.98
CA LEU A 11 6.32 -25.79 4.06
C LEU A 11 5.83 -26.62 2.87
N LEU A 12 6.27 -26.27 1.65
CA LEU A 12 5.93 -27.01 0.44
C LEU A 12 6.42 -28.46 0.52
N MET A 13 7.68 -28.69 0.88
CA MET A 13 8.23 -30.04 1.02
C MET A 13 7.50 -30.83 2.09
N LEU A 14 7.25 -30.22 3.26
CA LEU A 14 6.52 -30.87 4.35
C LEU A 14 5.10 -31.25 3.92
N ALA A 15 4.38 -30.34 3.27
CA ALA A 15 3.02 -30.58 2.81
C ALA A 15 2.97 -31.66 1.71
N VAL A 16 3.93 -31.69 0.79
CA VAL A 16 4.05 -32.75 -0.20
C VAL A 16 4.32 -34.11 0.47
N ILE A 17 5.24 -34.17 1.44
CA ILE A 17 5.57 -35.41 2.16
C ILE A 17 4.35 -35.90 2.95
N LEU A 18 3.70 -35.03 3.70
CA LEU A 18 2.48 -35.34 4.44
C LEU A 18 1.36 -35.76 3.49
N GLY A 19 1.29 -35.11 2.33
CA GLY A 19 0.28 -35.39 1.33
C GLY A 19 0.45 -36.74 0.66
N ILE A 20 1.68 -37.11 0.32
CA ILE A 20 2.02 -38.44 -0.21
C ILE A 20 1.76 -39.53 0.84
N ARG A 21 2.03 -39.24 2.11
CA ARG A 21 1.80 -40.19 3.21
C ARG A 21 0.31 -40.38 3.53
N SER A 22 -0.49 -39.33 3.40
CA SER A 22 -1.90 -39.35 3.76
C SER A 22 -2.82 -39.76 2.59
N GLY A 23 -2.49 -39.40 1.34
CA GLY A 23 -3.37 -39.54 0.19
C GLY A 23 -4.17 -38.28 -0.11
N ALA A 24 -4.72 -38.17 -1.32
CA ALA A 24 -5.52 -37.02 -1.75
C ALA A 24 -6.87 -36.98 -1.04
N LEU A 25 -7.54 -38.13 -0.90
CA LEU A 25 -8.88 -38.18 -0.32
C LEU A 25 -8.95 -37.63 1.12
N PRO A 26 -8.01 -37.92 2.04
CA PRO A 26 -7.96 -37.26 3.34
C PRO A 26 -7.78 -35.74 3.27
N GLN A 27 -6.94 -35.26 2.37
CA GLN A 27 -6.67 -33.82 2.26
C GLN A 27 -7.86 -33.06 1.67
N LEU A 28 -8.46 -33.60 0.62
CA LEU A 28 -9.68 -33.04 0.02
C LEU A 28 -10.84 -33.10 1.02
N GLY A 29 -11.00 -34.22 1.71
CA GLY A 29 -11.97 -34.36 2.79
C GLY A 29 -11.75 -33.31 3.89
N GLY A 30 -10.50 -33.12 4.32
CA GLY A 30 -10.11 -32.10 5.28
C GLY A 30 -10.45 -30.69 4.80
N LEU A 31 -10.10 -30.34 3.56
CA LEU A 31 -10.40 -29.03 2.98
C LEU A 31 -11.90 -28.74 2.94
N VAL A 32 -12.70 -29.70 2.49
CA VAL A 32 -14.17 -29.59 2.48
C VAL A 32 -14.69 -29.46 3.91
N GLY A 33 -14.16 -30.24 4.84
CA GLY A 33 -14.48 -30.15 6.25
C GLY A 33 -14.17 -28.78 6.85
N ALA A 34 -12.99 -28.23 6.54
CA ALA A 34 -12.56 -26.90 6.96
C ALA A 34 -13.50 -25.81 6.41
N GLY A 35 -13.89 -25.91 5.13
CA GLY A 35 -14.86 -25.01 4.51
C GLY A 35 -16.22 -25.04 5.18
N ILE A 36 -16.74 -26.24 5.50
CA ILE A 36 -17.97 -26.39 6.28
C ILE A 36 -17.81 -25.79 7.68
N GLY A 37 -16.67 -26.02 8.33
CA GLY A 37 -16.33 -25.43 9.63
C GLY A 37 -16.30 -23.90 9.60
N ALA A 38 -15.78 -23.31 8.53
CA ALA A 38 -15.77 -21.87 8.32
C ALA A 38 -17.20 -21.30 8.14
N VAL A 39 -18.04 -21.97 7.33
CA VAL A 39 -19.46 -21.59 7.17
C VAL A 39 -20.22 -21.69 8.50
N ALA A 40 -19.97 -22.74 9.27
CA ALA A 40 -20.54 -22.89 10.60
C ALA A 40 -20.06 -21.78 11.54
N ALA A 41 -18.78 -21.41 11.51
CA ALA A 41 -18.25 -20.31 12.31
C ALA A 41 -18.91 -18.98 11.96
N ILE A 42 -19.04 -18.66 10.66
CA ILE A 42 -19.73 -17.46 10.18
C ILE A 42 -21.20 -17.45 10.61
N SER A 43 -21.86 -18.61 10.63
CA SER A 43 -23.26 -18.71 11.05
C SER A 43 -23.44 -18.56 12.56
N VAL A 44 -22.46 -19.01 13.35
CA VAL A 44 -22.49 -18.95 14.82
C VAL A 44 -22.06 -17.57 15.33
N LEU A 45 -21.12 -16.91 14.65
CA LEU A 45 -20.55 -15.64 15.09
C LEU A 45 -21.60 -14.57 15.42
N PRO A 46 -22.64 -14.31 14.59
CA PRO A 46 -23.69 -13.33 14.89
C PRO A 46 -24.44 -13.58 16.20
N THR A 47 -24.49 -14.85 16.65
CA THR A 47 -25.15 -15.22 17.91
C THR A 47 -24.23 -14.96 19.11
N ILE A 48 -22.92 -15.13 18.94
CA ILE A 48 -21.93 -14.92 20.00
C ILE A 48 -21.56 -13.43 20.13
N LEU A 49 -21.51 -12.71 19.00
CA LEU A 49 -21.04 -11.33 18.91
C LEU A 49 -21.71 -10.40 19.93
N PRO A 50 -23.05 -10.36 20.10
CA PRO A 50 -23.70 -9.48 21.07
C PRO A 50 -23.19 -9.66 22.51
N SER A 51 -22.82 -10.88 22.89
CA SER A 51 -22.34 -11.22 24.24
C SER A 51 -20.88 -10.82 24.48
N ILE A 52 -20.08 -10.69 23.42
CA ILE A 52 -18.65 -10.34 23.50
C ILE A 52 -18.35 -8.91 23.03
N VAL A 53 -19.32 -8.20 22.47
CA VAL A 53 -19.21 -6.77 22.12
C VAL A 53 -18.73 -5.91 23.31
N PRO A 54 -19.18 -6.13 24.56
CA PRO A 54 -18.73 -5.35 25.72
C PRO A 54 -17.26 -5.59 26.12
N TRP A 55 -16.60 -6.60 25.56
CA TRP A 55 -15.22 -6.95 25.94
C TRP A 55 -14.20 -5.97 25.34
N PRO A 56 -13.02 -5.83 25.97
CA PRO A 56 -11.88 -5.14 25.36
C PRO A 56 -11.54 -5.68 23.96
N ALA A 57 -11.13 -4.79 23.05
CA ALA A 57 -10.94 -5.12 21.63
C ALA A 57 -10.03 -6.35 21.41
N GLY A 58 -8.90 -6.44 22.11
CA GLY A 58 -7.97 -7.58 21.98
C GLY A 58 -8.59 -8.92 22.41
N LEU A 59 -9.37 -8.93 23.51
CA LEU A 59 -10.05 -10.14 23.98
C LEU A 59 -11.19 -10.56 23.06
N ARG A 60 -11.91 -9.58 22.50
CA ARG A 60 -12.98 -9.83 21.53
C ARG A 60 -12.43 -10.43 20.23
N VAL A 61 -11.33 -9.87 19.70
CA VAL A 61 -10.64 -10.43 18.52
C VAL A 61 -10.14 -11.84 18.82
N GLY A 62 -9.51 -12.05 19.99
CA GLY A 62 -9.04 -13.37 20.42
C GLY A 62 -10.17 -14.40 20.50
N ALA A 63 -11.33 -14.02 21.02
CA ALA A 63 -12.51 -14.91 21.10
C ALA A 63 -13.06 -15.26 19.71
N ILE A 64 -13.15 -14.29 18.79
CA ILE A 64 -13.59 -14.52 17.41
C ILE A 64 -12.64 -15.50 16.70
N LEU A 65 -11.34 -15.25 16.80
CA LEU A 65 -10.32 -16.13 16.22
C LEU A 65 -10.41 -17.54 16.82
N ALA A 66 -10.56 -17.66 18.13
CA ALA A 66 -10.68 -18.96 18.80
C ALA A 66 -11.88 -19.77 18.28
N VAL A 67 -13.05 -19.14 18.11
CA VAL A 67 -14.25 -19.79 17.55
C VAL A 67 -14.01 -20.23 16.10
N LEU A 68 -13.42 -19.35 15.28
CA LEU A 68 -13.07 -19.66 13.90
C LEU A 68 -12.13 -20.86 13.81
N PHE A 69 -11.00 -20.82 14.53
CA PHE A 69 -10.03 -21.91 14.54
C PHE A 69 -10.61 -23.22 15.06
N ALA A 70 -11.43 -23.18 16.11
CA ALA A 70 -12.05 -24.37 16.68
C ALA A 70 -12.99 -25.05 15.66
N LEU A 71 -13.89 -24.29 15.03
CA LEU A 71 -14.87 -24.86 14.11
C LEU A 71 -14.25 -25.31 12.78
N ILE A 72 -13.32 -24.52 12.23
CA ILE A 72 -12.55 -24.90 11.05
C ILE A 72 -11.74 -26.16 11.33
N GLY A 73 -11.00 -26.21 12.43
CA GLY A 73 -10.16 -27.35 12.79
C GLY A 73 -10.96 -28.63 13.09
N VAL A 74 -12.12 -28.52 13.74
CA VAL A 74 -13.03 -29.67 13.94
C VAL A 74 -13.57 -30.17 12.60
N GLY A 75 -14.01 -29.26 11.73
CA GLY A 75 -14.47 -29.59 10.40
C GLY A 75 -13.40 -30.33 9.59
N GLU A 76 -12.19 -29.78 9.55
CA GLU A 76 -11.03 -30.38 8.88
C GLU A 76 -10.74 -31.79 9.41
N MET A 77 -10.73 -31.96 10.73
CA MET A 77 -10.47 -33.25 11.36
C MET A 77 -11.51 -34.31 10.97
N ILE A 78 -12.80 -33.95 10.97
CA ILE A 78 -13.89 -34.84 10.59
C ILE A 78 -13.77 -35.19 9.11
N GLY A 79 -13.60 -34.18 8.25
CA GLY A 79 -13.45 -34.36 6.81
C GLY A 79 -12.26 -35.25 6.45
N ALA A 80 -11.11 -35.04 7.10
CA ALA A 80 -9.91 -35.84 6.89
C ALA A 80 -10.06 -37.28 7.39
N ARG A 81 -10.86 -37.51 8.44
CA ARG A 81 -11.20 -38.89 8.87
C ARG A 81 -12.08 -39.60 7.83
N ILE A 82 -13.10 -38.92 7.30
CA ILE A 82 -13.95 -39.48 6.25
C ILE A 82 -13.11 -39.81 5.00
N GLY A 83 -12.25 -38.89 4.60
CA GLY A 83 -11.32 -39.09 3.49
C GLY A 83 -10.35 -40.26 3.72
N ARG A 84 -9.88 -40.47 4.95
CA ARG A 84 -9.02 -41.63 5.30
C ARG A 84 -9.76 -42.95 5.17
N VAL A 85 -11.02 -43.01 5.59
CA VAL A 85 -11.86 -44.20 5.40
C VAL A 85 -12.03 -44.49 3.91
N ALA A 86 -12.24 -43.47 3.09
CA ALA A 86 -12.36 -43.62 1.64
C ALA A 86 -11.05 -44.08 0.98
N SER A 87 -9.90 -43.47 1.35
CA SER A 87 -8.57 -43.87 0.87
C SER A 87 -8.23 -45.31 1.26
N GLY A 88 -8.58 -45.75 2.48
CA GLY A 88 -8.37 -47.12 2.93
C GLY A 88 -9.08 -48.18 2.05
N ARG A 89 -10.17 -47.81 1.37
CA ARG A 89 -10.88 -48.72 0.42
C ARG A 89 -10.13 -48.91 -0.90
N LEU A 90 -9.23 -48.00 -1.26
CA LEU A 90 -8.42 -48.12 -2.49
C LEU A 90 -7.31 -49.15 -2.37
N GLY A 91 -6.97 -49.56 -1.14
CA GLY A 91 -5.95 -50.58 -0.84
C GLY A 91 -4.54 -50.18 -1.30
N ASN A 92 -3.64 -51.16 -1.37
CA ASN A 92 -2.23 -50.94 -1.74
C ASN A 92 -1.94 -51.10 -3.24
N GLY A 93 -2.98 -51.24 -4.07
CA GLY A 93 -2.86 -51.41 -5.52
C GLY A 93 -2.61 -50.08 -6.27
N PHE A 94 -2.78 -50.12 -7.60
CA PHE A 94 -2.59 -48.95 -8.48
C PHE A 94 -3.39 -47.72 -8.03
N LEU A 95 -4.65 -47.89 -7.64
CA LEU A 95 -5.52 -46.80 -7.19
C LEU A 95 -5.03 -46.14 -5.90
N GLY A 96 -4.51 -46.91 -4.94
CA GLY A 96 -3.92 -46.35 -3.72
C GLY A 96 -2.57 -45.67 -3.97
N ALA A 97 -1.79 -46.15 -4.94
CA ALA A 97 -0.59 -45.44 -5.39
C ALA A 97 -0.94 -44.10 -6.05
N LEU A 98 -2.01 -44.06 -6.86
CA LEU A 98 -2.51 -42.83 -7.49
C LEU A 98 -3.03 -41.85 -6.43
N ASP A 99 -3.77 -42.31 -5.42
CA ASP A 99 -4.26 -41.45 -4.32
C ASP A 99 -3.10 -40.81 -3.53
N ARG A 100 -2.03 -41.56 -3.25
CA ARG A 100 -0.83 -41.01 -2.61
C ARG A 100 -0.10 -40.00 -3.51
N ALA A 101 0.08 -40.31 -4.78
CA ALA A 101 0.71 -39.38 -5.73
C ALA A 101 -0.10 -38.08 -5.87
N ALA A 102 -1.42 -38.20 -6.05
CA ALA A 102 -2.35 -37.07 -6.07
C ALA A 102 -2.34 -36.32 -4.73
N GLY A 103 -2.15 -37.02 -3.62
CA GLY A 103 -2.01 -36.42 -2.30
C GLY A 103 -0.83 -35.47 -2.19
N GLY A 104 0.30 -35.77 -2.84
CA GLY A 104 1.42 -34.84 -2.94
C GLY A 104 1.04 -33.54 -3.67
N ILE A 105 0.26 -33.63 -4.75
CA ILE A 105 -0.21 -32.48 -5.53
C ILE A 105 -1.17 -31.62 -4.74
N VAL A 106 -2.16 -32.24 -4.07
CA VAL A 106 -3.11 -31.53 -3.21
C VAL A 106 -2.37 -30.81 -2.07
N GLY A 107 -1.41 -31.49 -1.45
CA GLY A 107 -0.60 -30.93 -0.38
C GLY A 107 0.25 -29.76 -0.84
N ALA A 108 0.85 -29.87 -2.05
CA ALA A 108 1.56 -28.75 -2.67
C ALA A 108 0.63 -27.55 -2.89
N GLY A 109 -0.57 -27.77 -3.42
CA GLY A 109 -1.58 -26.71 -3.61
C GLY A 109 -1.98 -26.05 -2.30
N GLN A 110 -2.17 -26.83 -1.23
CA GLN A 110 -2.46 -26.29 0.11
C GLN A 110 -1.30 -25.47 0.67
N ALA A 111 -0.06 -25.92 0.51
CA ALA A 111 1.11 -25.12 0.93
C ALA A 111 1.20 -23.81 0.17
N VAL A 112 0.97 -23.81 -1.15
CA VAL A 112 0.92 -22.58 -1.96
C VAL A 112 -0.18 -21.64 -1.45
N LEU A 113 -1.38 -22.16 -1.16
CA LEU A 113 -2.48 -21.37 -0.61
C LEU A 113 -2.12 -20.75 0.76
N ILE A 114 -1.51 -21.53 1.64
CA ILE A 114 -1.07 -21.05 2.97
C ILE A 114 -0.01 -19.96 2.81
N VAL A 115 0.99 -20.18 1.95
CA VAL A 115 2.05 -19.20 1.68
C VAL A 115 1.48 -17.93 1.05
N TRP A 116 0.49 -18.04 0.14
CA TRP A 116 -0.22 -16.90 -0.44
C TRP A 116 -0.97 -16.08 0.62
N LEU A 117 -1.74 -16.74 1.49
CA LEU A 117 -2.48 -16.07 2.57
C LEU A 117 -1.55 -15.40 3.58
N LEU A 118 -0.53 -16.13 4.04
CA LEU A 118 0.45 -15.60 4.98
C LEU A 118 1.28 -14.48 4.36
N GLY A 119 1.69 -14.62 3.10
CA GLY A 119 2.42 -13.60 2.35
C GLY A 119 1.65 -12.28 2.31
N GLY A 120 0.35 -12.33 1.98
CA GLY A 120 -0.51 -11.15 1.97
C GLY A 120 -0.59 -10.44 3.34
N VAL A 121 -0.59 -11.19 4.43
CA VAL A 121 -0.58 -10.62 5.80
C VAL A 121 0.80 -10.06 6.17
N VAL A 122 1.90 -10.72 5.80
CA VAL A 122 3.25 -10.22 6.08
C VAL A 122 3.52 -8.94 5.30
N THR A 123 2.97 -8.79 4.09
CA THR A 123 3.11 -7.58 3.29
C THR A 123 2.36 -6.37 3.84
N THR A 124 1.55 -6.52 4.89
CA THR A 124 0.88 -5.39 5.55
C THR A 124 1.74 -4.73 6.64
N GLY A 125 3.01 -5.13 6.81
CA GLY A 125 3.93 -4.50 7.76
C GLY A 125 3.72 -4.86 9.24
N ILE A 126 2.82 -5.81 9.57
CA ILE A 126 2.56 -6.25 10.97
C ILE A 126 3.83 -6.76 11.66
N VAL A 127 4.75 -7.35 10.89
CA VAL A 127 6.06 -7.81 11.37
C VAL A 127 7.14 -7.10 10.54
N PRO A 128 7.64 -5.93 10.97
CA PRO A 128 8.54 -5.10 10.19
C PRO A 128 9.82 -5.81 9.75
N THR A 129 10.31 -6.77 10.56
CA THR A 129 11.50 -7.55 10.25
C THR A 129 11.31 -8.52 9.09
N LEU A 130 10.08 -8.95 8.81
CA LEU A 130 9.75 -9.91 7.75
C LEU A 130 9.21 -9.24 6.49
N GLU A 131 8.80 -7.99 6.56
CA GLU A 131 8.21 -7.27 5.44
C GLU A 131 9.19 -7.16 4.25
N ARG A 132 10.42 -6.68 4.50
CA ARG A 132 11.45 -6.55 3.45
C ARG A 132 11.81 -7.90 2.83
N ASP A 133 11.90 -8.94 3.65
CA ASP A 133 12.16 -10.30 3.18
C ASP A 133 10.98 -10.82 2.35
N ALA A 134 9.73 -10.56 2.76
CA ALA A 134 8.56 -10.96 1.98
C ALA A 134 8.51 -10.23 0.63
N GLN A 135 8.83 -8.94 0.59
CA GLN A 135 8.85 -8.16 -0.64
C GLN A 135 9.92 -8.64 -1.62
N THR A 136 11.04 -9.21 -1.18
CA THR A 136 12.10 -9.70 -2.08
C THR A 136 12.05 -11.22 -2.34
N SER A 137 11.05 -11.92 -1.80
CA SER A 137 10.88 -13.37 -1.95
C SER A 137 10.50 -13.79 -3.37
N VAL A 138 11.26 -14.74 -3.94
CA VAL A 138 10.97 -15.33 -5.25
C VAL A 138 9.70 -16.17 -5.18
N ALA A 139 9.50 -16.91 -4.08
CA ALA A 139 8.32 -17.74 -3.88
C ALA A 139 7.04 -16.90 -3.85
N LEU A 140 7.00 -15.84 -3.04
CA LEU A 140 5.82 -14.97 -2.95
C LEU A 140 5.54 -14.24 -4.26
N ARG A 141 6.57 -13.71 -4.94
CA ARG A 141 6.40 -13.06 -6.25
C ARG A 141 5.91 -14.03 -7.33
N GLY A 142 6.38 -15.27 -7.33
CA GLY A 142 5.91 -16.30 -8.25
C GLY A 142 4.44 -16.67 -8.03
N ILE A 143 4.00 -16.68 -6.77
CA ILE A 143 2.61 -16.92 -6.39
C ILE A 143 1.72 -15.73 -6.79
N ASP A 144 2.15 -14.50 -6.48
CA ASP A 144 1.42 -13.25 -6.77
C ASP A 144 1.24 -13.00 -8.28
N ALA A 145 2.17 -13.49 -9.11
CA ALA A 145 2.04 -13.43 -10.56
C ALA A 145 0.87 -14.27 -11.12
N VAL A 146 0.32 -15.21 -10.34
CA VAL A 146 -0.75 -16.12 -10.77
C VAL A 146 -2.01 -15.93 -9.94
N LEU A 147 -1.87 -15.75 -8.63
CA LEU A 147 -2.98 -15.58 -7.69
C LEU A 147 -3.10 -14.10 -7.31
N PRO A 148 -4.29 -13.47 -7.45
CA PRO A 148 -4.49 -12.09 -7.03
C PRO A 148 -4.21 -11.94 -5.52
N PRO A 149 -3.81 -10.77 -5.01
CA PRO A 149 -3.57 -10.59 -3.58
C PRO A 149 -4.85 -10.81 -2.74
N PRO A 150 -4.76 -11.33 -1.49
CA PRO A 150 -5.91 -11.58 -0.61
C PRO A 150 -6.44 -10.28 0.03
N THR A 151 -6.81 -9.32 -0.81
CA THR A 151 -7.16 -7.93 -0.44
C THR A 151 -8.19 -7.82 0.67
N GLU A 152 -9.29 -8.58 0.64
CA GLU A 152 -10.32 -8.55 1.69
C GLU A 152 -9.77 -8.88 3.09
N LEU A 153 -8.77 -9.76 3.18
CA LEU A 153 -8.12 -10.12 4.44
C LEU A 153 -7.16 -9.02 4.91
N VAL A 154 -6.45 -8.41 3.96
CA VAL A 154 -5.51 -7.31 4.18
C VAL A 154 -6.26 -6.06 4.63
N LEU A 155 -7.39 -5.73 4.00
CA LEU A 155 -8.23 -4.59 4.34
C LEU A 155 -8.81 -4.68 5.76
N GLY A 156 -9.19 -5.88 6.20
CA GLY A 156 -9.69 -6.09 7.57
C GLY A 156 -8.62 -6.02 8.67
N LEU A 157 -7.33 -6.15 8.32
CA LEU A 157 -6.21 -6.19 9.27
C LEU A 157 -5.33 -4.93 9.23
N GLY A 158 -5.17 -4.30 8.06
CA GLY A 158 -4.28 -3.14 7.84
C GLY A 158 -4.75 -1.86 8.52
N THR A 159 -6.06 -1.61 8.57
CA THR A 159 -6.63 -0.39 9.18
C THR A 159 -6.43 -0.27 10.70
N ALA A 160 -5.89 -1.31 11.35
CA ALA A 160 -5.68 -1.34 12.79
C ALA A 160 -4.25 -0.99 13.23
N LEU A 161 -3.28 -0.94 12.29
CA LEU A 161 -1.85 -0.97 12.64
C LEU A 161 -0.91 -0.12 11.78
N ASP A 162 -1.39 0.56 10.73
CA ASP A 162 -0.50 1.42 9.93
C ASP A 162 -0.04 2.64 10.75
N GLN A 163 1.28 2.80 10.90
CA GLN A 163 1.92 3.88 11.67
C GLN A 163 2.75 4.80 10.76
N SER A 164 2.84 4.50 9.46
CA SER A 164 3.75 5.17 8.53
C SER A 164 3.22 6.54 8.07
N GLY A 165 1.89 6.74 8.09
CA GLY A 165 1.25 7.97 7.65
C GLY A 165 1.38 8.26 6.15
N LEU A 166 1.90 7.30 5.37
CA LEU A 166 2.03 7.37 3.91
C LEU A 166 1.03 6.41 3.25
N PRO A 167 0.47 6.74 2.07
CA PRO A 167 -0.46 5.85 1.37
C PRO A 167 0.23 4.60 0.81
N ASP A 168 -0.44 3.45 0.90
CA ASP A 168 -0.02 2.22 0.22
C ASP A 168 -0.15 2.36 -1.31
N VAL A 169 1.00 2.40 -1.99
CA VAL A 169 1.09 2.58 -3.45
C VAL A 169 0.62 1.34 -4.22
N PHE A 170 0.82 0.15 -3.66
CA PHE A 170 0.61 -1.14 -4.32
C PHE A 170 -0.31 -2.05 -3.51
N LEU A 171 -1.27 -2.68 -4.20
CA LEU A 171 -2.00 -3.82 -3.68
C LEU A 171 -1.09 -5.05 -3.64
N GLY A 172 -0.73 -5.48 -2.43
CA GLY A 172 0.13 -6.66 -2.24
C GLY A 172 1.61 -6.33 -2.38
N LEU A 173 2.32 -7.06 -3.26
CA LEU A 173 3.76 -6.90 -3.43
C LEU A 173 4.09 -5.67 -4.28
N GLU A 174 5.02 -4.87 -3.78
CA GLU A 174 5.58 -3.77 -4.54
C GLU A 174 6.41 -4.30 -5.72
N ARG A 175 6.37 -3.56 -6.84
CA ARG A 175 7.21 -3.84 -8.00
C ARG A 175 8.68 -3.66 -7.59
N LEU A 176 9.56 -4.57 -8.00
CA LEU A 176 10.99 -4.36 -7.80
C LEU A 176 11.43 -3.05 -8.48
N PRO A 177 12.17 -2.18 -7.78
CA PRO A 177 12.68 -0.96 -8.37
C PRO A 177 13.41 -1.22 -9.69
N ALA A 178 13.28 -0.28 -10.62
CA ALA A 178 14.06 -0.31 -11.85
C ALA A 178 15.56 -0.18 -11.54
N ASP A 179 16.40 -0.55 -12.50
CA ASP A 179 17.83 -0.37 -12.37
C ASP A 179 18.14 1.09 -12.00
N PRO A 180 19.09 1.34 -11.07
CA PRO A 180 19.41 2.70 -10.66
C PRO A 180 19.81 3.58 -11.84
N VAL A 181 19.32 4.83 -11.81
CA VAL A 181 19.71 5.88 -12.75
C VAL A 181 20.67 6.85 -12.08
N THR A 182 21.51 7.52 -12.88
CA THR A 182 22.48 8.50 -12.39
C THR A 182 21.76 9.76 -11.91
N LEU A 183 22.08 10.19 -10.68
CA LEU A 183 21.58 11.46 -10.13
C LEU A 183 22.34 12.66 -10.70
N PRO A 184 21.71 13.84 -10.80
CA PRO A 184 22.43 15.07 -11.09
C PRO A 184 23.40 15.41 -9.95
N ALA A 185 24.41 16.23 -10.25
CA ALA A 185 25.27 16.77 -9.21
C ALA A 185 24.47 17.65 -8.23
N ASP A 186 24.77 17.58 -6.94
CA ASP A 186 24.05 18.31 -5.88
C ASP A 186 23.95 19.81 -6.15
N ALA A 187 25.00 20.41 -6.72
CA ALA A 187 25.00 21.84 -7.07
C ALA A 187 23.93 22.17 -8.13
N LEU A 188 23.71 21.29 -9.10
CA LEU A 188 22.67 21.44 -10.12
C LEU A 188 21.28 21.27 -9.50
N ALA A 189 21.08 20.23 -8.69
CA ALA A 189 19.82 19.98 -8.01
C ALA A 189 19.42 21.18 -7.13
N ARG A 190 20.37 21.68 -6.32
CA ARG A 190 20.16 22.86 -5.47
C ARG A 190 19.83 24.10 -6.28
N ALA A 191 20.56 24.39 -7.35
CA ALA A 191 20.31 25.55 -8.21
C ALA A 191 18.95 25.47 -8.93
N VAL A 192 18.45 24.27 -9.24
CA VAL A 192 17.10 24.05 -9.77
C VAL A 192 16.06 24.29 -8.68
N GLY A 193 16.22 23.69 -7.51
CA GLY A 193 15.25 23.80 -6.41
C GLY A 193 15.15 25.21 -5.80
N GLU A 194 16.26 25.91 -5.62
CA GLU A 194 16.28 27.27 -5.03
C GLU A 194 15.47 28.27 -5.87
N ARG A 195 15.45 28.12 -7.20
CA ARG A 195 14.65 28.96 -8.10
C ARG A 195 13.14 28.78 -7.91
N ALA A 196 12.70 27.63 -7.43
CA ALA A 196 11.30 27.28 -7.27
C ALA A 196 10.82 27.34 -5.82
N LEU A 197 11.72 27.49 -4.85
CA LEU A 197 11.43 27.34 -3.42
C LEU A 197 10.27 28.25 -2.93
N ALA A 198 10.17 29.47 -3.44
CA ALA A 198 9.08 30.39 -3.11
C ALA A 198 7.69 29.88 -3.56
N SER A 199 7.65 28.97 -4.53
CA SER A 199 6.45 28.37 -5.13
C SER A 199 6.14 26.99 -4.57
N VAL A 200 6.90 26.52 -3.57
CA VAL A 200 6.75 25.21 -2.94
C VAL A 200 6.55 25.41 -1.43
N PRO A 201 5.35 25.76 -0.96
CA PRO A 201 5.10 26.00 0.46
C PRO A 201 4.93 24.71 1.26
N ARG A 202 5.14 24.81 2.58
CA ARG A 202 4.77 23.77 3.55
C ARG A 202 3.28 23.82 3.83
N ILE A 203 2.64 22.67 3.91
CA ILE A 203 1.23 22.52 4.28
C ILE A 203 1.16 22.02 5.71
N GLU A 204 0.32 22.67 6.52
CA GLU A 204 -0.02 22.21 7.86
C GLU A 204 -1.53 22.08 7.99
N ALA A 205 -2.01 20.90 8.35
CA ALA A 205 -3.42 20.63 8.55
C ALA A 205 -3.67 20.13 9.97
N ASP A 206 -4.58 20.79 10.69
CA ASP A 206 -5.05 20.28 11.97
C ASP A 206 -6.16 19.25 11.68
N ALA A 207 -5.76 17.99 11.61
CA ALA A 207 -6.56 16.85 11.18
C ALA A 207 -6.93 15.99 12.38
N CYS A 208 -8.23 15.92 12.67
CA CYS A 208 -8.74 15.07 13.75
C CYS A 208 -8.05 15.37 15.10
N THR A 209 -7.26 14.43 15.63
CA THR A 209 -6.52 14.55 16.90
C THR A 209 -5.03 14.83 16.74
N TYR A 210 -4.53 15.00 15.51
CA TYR A 210 -3.12 15.23 15.24
C TYR A 210 -2.92 16.40 14.26
N ARG A 211 -1.66 16.78 14.05
CA ARG A 211 -1.28 17.75 13.02
C ARG A 211 -0.59 17.00 11.89
N SER A 212 -1.14 17.10 10.69
CA SER A 212 -0.52 16.63 9.47
C SER A 212 0.35 17.72 8.87
N THR A 213 1.51 17.34 8.33
CA THR A 213 2.43 18.23 7.62
C THR A 213 2.80 17.61 6.29
N GLY A 214 2.85 18.44 5.26
CA GLY A 214 3.27 18.03 3.92
C GLY A 214 3.82 19.20 3.13
N THR A 215 3.94 19.00 1.83
CA THR A 215 4.42 19.99 0.87
C THR A 215 3.32 20.30 -0.13
N GLY A 216 3.35 21.47 -0.74
CA GLY A 216 2.45 21.82 -1.84
C GLY A 216 3.19 22.54 -2.95
N VAL A 217 2.53 22.68 -4.10
CA VAL A 217 3.04 23.37 -5.28
C VAL A 217 2.06 24.46 -5.70
N VAL A 218 2.54 25.70 -5.82
CA VAL A 218 1.73 26.81 -6.35
C VAL A 218 1.52 26.57 -7.85
N VAL A 219 0.26 26.40 -8.26
CA VAL A 219 -0.11 26.11 -9.67
C VAL A 219 -0.79 27.29 -10.35
N LYS A 220 -1.27 28.24 -9.55
CA LYS A 220 -1.84 29.52 -9.98
C LYS A 220 -1.77 30.47 -8.80
N SER A 221 -1.76 31.78 -9.04
CA SER A 221 -1.86 32.77 -7.95
C SER A 221 -3.03 32.43 -7.01
N GLY A 222 -2.72 32.21 -5.73
CA GLY A 222 -3.67 31.82 -4.70
C GLY A 222 -4.18 30.38 -4.75
N TYR A 223 -3.60 29.49 -5.57
CA TYR A 223 -3.94 28.06 -5.63
C TYR A 223 -2.70 27.17 -5.48
N VAL A 224 -2.81 26.19 -4.59
CA VAL A 224 -1.76 25.23 -4.28
C VAL A 224 -2.30 23.82 -4.47
N VAL A 225 -1.58 22.95 -5.17
CA VAL A 225 -1.86 21.51 -5.21
C VAL A 225 -1.00 20.80 -4.18
N THR A 226 -1.56 19.77 -3.54
CA THR A 226 -0.88 18.89 -2.57
C THR A 226 -1.54 17.51 -2.63
N ASN A 227 -1.08 16.55 -1.83
CA ASN A 227 -1.78 15.28 -1.72
C ASN A 227 -3.05 15.39 -0.87
N ALA A 228 -4.05 14.56 -1.16
CA ALA A 228 -5.29 14.54 -0.40
C ALA A 228 -5.06 14.05 1.03
N HIS A 229 -4.20 13.04 1.23
CA HIS A 229 -3.89 12.50 2.55
C HIS A 229 -3.28 13.56 3.50
N VAL A 230 -2.55 14.55 2.96
CA VAL A 230 -1.99 15.66 3.74
C VAL A 230 -3.08 16.48 4.44
N VAL A 231 -4.27 16.60 3.83
CA VAL A 231 -5.38 17.42 4.35
C VAL A 231 -6.61 16.62 4.75
N ALA A 232 -6.57 15.29 4.68
CA ALA A 232 -7.68 14.41 5.04
C ALA A 232 -8.14 14.63 6.49
N GLY A 233 -9.46 14.70 6.71
CA GLY A 233 -10.06 14.93 8.04
C GLY A 233 -9.72 16.27 8.69
N SER A 234 -9.15 17.22 7.93
CA SER A 234 -8.73 18.52 8.45
C SER A 234 -9.88 19.48 8.76
N ARG A 235 -9.77 20.16 9.91
CA ARG A 235 -10.67 21.26 10.31
C ARG A 235 -10.14 22.62 9.90
N SER A 236 -8.82 22.75 9.82
CA SER A 236 -8.11 23.94 9.34
C SER A 236 -6.86 23.54 8.59
N VAL A 237 -6.59 24.26 7.50
CA VAL A 237 -5.36 24.13 6.71
C VAL A 237 -4.64 25.47 6.68
N ARG A 238 -3.33 25.45 6.87
CA ARG A 238 -2.42 26.58 6.74
C ARG A 238 -1.35 26.26 5.70
N VAL A 239 -0.99 27.27 4.92
CA VAL A 239 0.10 27.24 3.95
C VAL A 239 1.20 28.13 4.50
N VAL A 240 2.33 27.52 4.83
CA VAL A 240 3.49 28.18 5.43
C VAL A 240 4.53 28.44 4.37
N THR A 241 4.90 29.71 4.25
CA THR A 241 5.86 30.23 3.27
C THR A 241 6.98 30.94 4.02
N GLY A 242 8.02 31.40 3.30
CA GLY A 242 9.07 32.25 3.88
C GLY A 242 8.56 33.57 4.47
N THR A 243 7.36 34.03 4.10
CA THR A 243 6.76 35.29 4.59
C THR A 243 5.78 35.09 5.74
N GLY A 244 5.43 33.84 6.07
CA GLY A 244 4.52 33.51 7.16
C GLY A 244 3.49 32.44 6.79
N ALA A 245 2.54 32.22 7.69
CA ALA A 245 1.47 31.24 7.53
C ALA A 245 0.17 31.91 7.07
N LEU A 246 -0.42 31.39 6.00
CA LEU A 246 -1.69 31.85 5.44
C LEU A 246 -2.77 30.79 5.62
N LYS A 247 -4.00 31.21 5.92
CA LYS A 247 -5.14 30.30 5.98
C LYS A 247 -5.51 29.83 4.58
N ALA A 248 -5.76 28.53 4.44
CA ALA A 248 -6.23 27.92 3.20
C ALA A 248 -7.60 27.26 3.39
N ILE A 249 -8.32 27.14 2.28
CA ILE A 249 -9.52 26.30 2.19
C ILE A 249 -9.31 25.26 1.10
N VAL A 250 -9.81 24.05 1.33
CA VAL A 250 -9.77 22.97 0.33
C VAL A 250 -10.91 23.19 -0.66
N VAL A 251 -10.61 23.36 -1.94
CA VAL A 251 -11.59 23.63 -3.02
C VAL A 251 -11.78 22.47 -3.98
N ALA A 252 -10.88 21.49 -3.93
CA ALA A 252 -11.05 20.17 -4.52
C ALA A 252 -10.31 19.13 -3.68
N PHE A 253 -10.87 17.94 -3.60
CA PHE A 253 -10.35 16.83 -2.82
C PHE A 253 -10.72 15.54 -3.57
N ASP A 254 -9.70 14.79 -3.98
CA ASP A 254 -9.82 13.52 -4.70
C ASP A 254 -9.05 12.44 -3.91
N PRO A 255 -9.75 11.60 -3.12
CA PRO A 255 -9.12 10.54 -2.35
C PRO A 255 -8.62 9.37 -3.21
N ASP A 256 -9.12 9.23 -4.43
CA ASP A 256 -8.76 8.14 -5.33
C ASP A 256 -7.42 8.43 -6.00
N LEU A 257 -7.23 9.66 -6.48
CA LEU A 257 -5.95 10.11 -7.07
C LEU A 257 -4.95 10.62 -6.02
N ASP A 258 -5.37 10.78 -4.77
CA ASP A 258 -4.60 11.41 -3.69
C ASP A 258 -4.18 12.85 -4.02
N ILE A 259 -5.14 13.66 -4.48
CA ILE A 259 -4.90 15.06 -4.87
C ILE A 259 -5.87 15.98 -4.14
N ALA A 260 -5.36 17.08 -3.58
CA ALA A 260 -6.15 18.18 -3.07
C ALA A 260 -5.68 19.51 -3.66
N VAL A 261 -6.64 20.42 -3.85
CA VAL A 261 -6.39 21.79 -4.29
C VAL A 261 -6.82 22.74 -3.20
N LEU A 262 -5.90 23.60 -2.79
CA LEU A 262 -6.07 24.60 -1.77
C LEU A 262 -6.20 25.97 -2.42
N ARG A 263 -7.13 26.78 -1.92
CA ARG A 263 -7.21 28.21 -2.20
C ARG A 263 -6.66 29.00 -1.01
N VAL A 264 -5.71 29.88 -1.29
CA VAL A 264 -4.94 30.63 -0.30
C VAL A 264 -5.01 32.13 -0.64
N VAL A 265 -5.81 32.88 0.12
CA VAL A 265 -5.92 34.33 -0.10
C VAL A 265 -4.67 35.02 0.43
N GLY A 266 -4.07 35.90 -0.38
CA GLY A 266 -2.86 36.64 -0.02
C GLY A 266 -1.54 35.89 -0.26
N LEU A 267 -1.57 34.74 -0.93
CA LEU A 267 -0.35 34.04 -1.33
C LEU A 267 0.30 34.74 -2.52
N ASP A 268 1.44 35.37 -2.24
CA ASP A 268 2.28 36.06 -3.23
C ASP A 268 3.45 35.17 -3.66
N ALA A 269 3.17 34.26 -4.59
CA ALA A 269 4.14 33.35 -5.17
C ALA A 269 3.79 33.06 -6.63
N GLY A 270 4.81 32.94 -7.48
CA GLY A 270 4.64 32.56 -8.88
C GLY A 270 4.20 31.09 -9.01
N PRO A 271 3.45 30.72 -10.06
CA PRO A 271 3.11 29.33 -10.31
C PRO A 271 4.29 28.56 -10.91
N LEU A 272 4.39 27.28 -10.58
CA LEU A 272 5.14 26.30 -11.34
C LEU A 272 4.22 25.64 -12.38
N PHE A 273 4.79 25.29 -13.52
CA PHE A 273 4.08 24.61 -14.60
C PHE A 273 4.42 23.12 -14.59
N PHE A 274 3.39 22.29 -14.70
CA PHE A 274 3.57 20.84 -14.86
C PHE A 274 4.05 20.53 -16.27
N ALA A 275 4.90 19.50 -16.40
CA ALA A 275 5.39 19.04 -17.69
C ALA A 275 4.22 18.65 -18.60
N THR A 276 4.30 19.04 -19.88
CA THR A 276 3.25 18.78 -20.88
C THR A 276 3.36 17.39 -21.52
N SER A 277 4.42 16.66 -21.17
CA SER A 277 4.67 15.27 -21.52
C SER A 277 5.23 14.54 -20.32
N GLU A 278 5.04 13.22 -20.31
CA GLU A 278 5.61 12.36 -19.28
C GLU A 278 7.15 12.34 -19.36
N PRO A 279 7.88 12.55 -18.25
CA PRO A 279 9.33 12.59 -18.28
C PRO A 279 9.92 11.22 -18.60
N GLU A 280 11.01 11.21 -19.37
CA GLU A 280 11.70 9.99 -19.75
C GLU A 280 12.57 9.45 -18.61
N ARG A 281 12.83 8.14 -18.63
CA ARG A 281 13.80 7.52 -17.72
C ARG A 281 15.17 8.20 -17.86
N GLY A 282 15.76 8.56 -16.72
CA GLY A 282 17.02 9.30 -16.64
C GLY A 282 16.85 10.82 -16.69
N ALA A 283 15.64 11.35 -16.88
CA ALA A 283 15.40 12.78 -16.68
C ALA A 283 15.75 13.17 -15.24
N THR A 284 16.59 14.19 -15.09
CA THR A 284 17.12 14.63 -13.80
C THR A 284 16.47 15.91 -13.31
N GLY A 285 16.58 16.15 -12.01
CA GLY A 285 15.96 17.28 -11.35
C GLY A 285 16.27 17.31 -9.86
N ALA A 286 15.35 17.89 -9.10
CA ALA A 286 15.37 17.87 -7.65
C ALA A 286 13.98 17.65 -7.09
N THR A 287 13.87 16.93 -5.98
CA THR A 287 12.67 16.98 -5.14
C THR A 287 12.80 18.13 -4.15
N ILE A 288 11.67 18.75 -3.81
CA ILE A 288 11.59 19.81 -2.81
C ILE A 288 10.50 19.43 -1.83
N GLY A 289 10.84 19.39 -0.55
CA GLY A 289 9.90 18.97 0.48
C GLY A 289 10.20 19.58 1.84
N TYR A 290 9.38 19.22 2.83
CA TYR A 290 9.51 19.64 4.22
C TYR A 290 9.49 18.43 5.15
N PRO A 291 10.59 17.63 5.18
CA PRO A 291 10.66 16.42 5.99
C PRO A 291 10.30 16.68 7.45
N ASN A 292 9.42 15.84 7.98
CA ASN A 292 8.91 15.86 9.34
C ASN A 292 8.32 17.22 9.76
N GLY A 293 7.86 18.02 8.79
CA GLY A 293 7.37 19.38 9.02
C GLY A 293 8.47 20.39 9.37
N GLY A 294 9.73 20.06 9.06
CA GLY A 294 10.91 20.88 9.32
C GLY A 294 11.10 22.04 8.33
N GLY A 295 12.37 22.38 8.08
CA GLY A 295 12.76 23.34 7.04
C GLY A 295 12.66 22.71 5.64
N ALA A 296 12.72 23.54 4.60
CA ALA A 296 12.72 23.03 3.24
C ALA A 296 14.02 22.28 2.93
N VAL A 297 13.90 21.10 2.32
CA VAL A 297 15.02 20.28 1.86
C VAL A 297 14.92 20.12 0.34
N ILE A 298 16.07 20.22 -0.34
CA ILE A 298 16.19 20.02 -1.78
C ILE A 298 17.11 18.83 -1.99
N GLU A 299 16.58 17.74 -2.54
CA GLU A 299 17.32 16.51 -2.80
C GLU A 299 17.52 16.28 -4.30
N PRO A 300 18.69 15.78 -4.75
CA PRO A 300 18.87 15.34 -6.13
C PRO A 300 17.89 14.23 -6.49
N ALA A 301 17.28 14.33 -7.67
CA ALA A 301 16.31 13.35 -8.12
C ALA A 301 16.49 12.98 -9.60
N ALA A 302 16.11 11.77 -9.95
CA ALA A 302 16.04 11.31 -11.33
C ALA A 302 14.88 10.33 -11.55
N VAL A 303 14.31 10.34 -12.76
CA VAL A 303 13.22 9.43 -13.13
C VAL A 303 13.79 8.04 -13.39
N GLY A 304 13.37 7.05 -12.59
CA GLY A 304 13.77 5.65 -12.72
C GLY A 304 12.88 4.86 -13.67
N ALA A 305 11.56 4.99 -13.53
CA ALA A 305 10.57 4.30 -14.36
C ALA A 305 9.21 5.00 -14.32
N ARG A 306 8.31 4.59 -15.23
CA ARG A 306 6.91 5.02 -15.25
C ARG A 306 6.02 3.82 -15.52
N TYR A 307 4.94 3.70 -14.76
CA TYR A 307 3.96 2.64 -14.94
C TYR A 307 2.65 2.93 -14.21
N PRO A 308 1.55 2.31 -14.64
CA PRO A 308 0.34 2.23 -13.83
C PRO A 308 0.61 1.38 -12.57
N ALA A 309 0.21 1.88 -11.41
CA ALA A 309 0.17 1.13 -10.16
C ALA A 309 -1.27 0.92 -9.72
N GLU A 310 -1.60 -0.32 -9.34
CA GLU A 310 -2.87 -0.66 -8.71
C GLU A 310 -2.67 -0.64 -7.19
N GLY A 311 -3.40 0.22 -6.51
CA GLY A 311 -3.31 0.48 -5.08
C GLY A 311 -4.71 0.62 -4.47
N LEU A 312 -4.75 1.12 -3.24
CA LEU A 312 -5.99 1.57 -2.60
C LEU A 312 -6.09 3.09 -2.62
N ASP A 313 -7.31 3.61 -2.49
CA ASP A 313 -7.54 5.02 -2.15
C ASP A 313 -6.88 5.38 -0.80
N ILE A 314 -6.83 6.67 -0.47
CA ILE A 314 -6.19 7.12 0.78
C ILE A 314 -6.85 6.57 2.05
N TYR A 315 -8.06 6.00 1.96
CA TYR A 315 -8.80 5.42 3.08
C TYR A 315 -8.68 3.90 3.16
N GLY A 316 -7.96 3.27 2.22
CA GLY A 316 -7.88 1.83 2.12
C GLY A 316 -9.19 1.17 1.70
N THR A 317 -10.15 1.89 1.11
CA THR A 317 -11.51 1.34 0.89
C THR A 317 -11.78 0.90 -0.55
N SER A 318 -11.21 1.59 -1.52
CA SER A 318 -11.48 1.36 -2.94
C SER A 318 -10.19 1.02 -3.68
N ARG A 319 -10.27 0.05 -4.60
CA ARG A 319 -9.17 -0.21 -5.54
C ARG A 319 -9.07 0.93 -6.54
N VAL A 320 -7.87 1.42 -6.76
CA VAL A 320 -7.59 2.52 -7.68
C VAL A 320 -6.37 2.21 -8.52
N ARG A 321 -6.30 2.84 -9.69
CA ARG A 321 -5.18 2.73 -10.61
C ARG A 321 -4.63 4.11 -10.88
N ARG A 322 -3.35 4.32 -10.58
CA ARG A 322 -2.67 5.62 -10.71
C ARG A 322 -1.50 5.49 -11.68
N GLU A 323 -1.32 6.48 -12.54
CA GLU A 323 -0.09 6.61 -13.32
C GLU A 323 0.98 7.21 -12.41
N ILE A 324 2.05 6.46 -12.14
CA ILE A 324 3.10 6.86 -11.22
C ILE A 324 4.47 6.93 -11.91
N ILE A 325 5.31 7.78 -11.36
CA ILE A 325 6.72 7.94 -11.67
C ILE A 325 7.51 7.39 -10.49
N GLU A 326 8.37 6.42 -10.77
CA GLU A 326 9.38 5.94 -9.84
C GLU A 326 10.58 6.88 -9.91
N LEU A 327 11.03 7.35 -8.76
CA LEU A 327 12.10 8.32 -8.61
C LEU A 327 13.27 7.67 -7.89
N ARG A 328 14.48 7.91 -8.40
CA ARG A 328 15.69 7.81 -7.59
C ARG A 328 15.77 9.09 -6.77
N ALA A 329 15.35 9.05 -5.51
CA ALA A 329 15.39 10.14 -4.55
C ALA A 329 15.14 9.57 -3.16
N VAL A 330 15.67 10.23 -2.12
CA VAL A 330 15.24 9.97 -0.75
C VAL A 330 13.94 10.75 -0.53
N VAL A 331 12.90 10.07 -0.06
CA VAL A 331 11.59 10.65 0.23
C VAL A 331 11.27 10.37 1.70
N GLU A 332 10.93 11.41 2.45
CA GLU A 332 10.61 11.32 3.86
C GLU A 332 9.17 11.80 4.14
N PRO A 333 8.54 11.37 5.25
CA PRO A 333 7.26 11.94 5.68
C PRO A 333 7.32 13.47 5.71
N GLY A 334 6.38 14.14 5.06
CA GLY A 334 6.40 15.61 4.89
C GLY A 334 6.79 16.08 3.48
N ASP A 335 7.45 15.24 2.68
CA ASP A 335 7.71 15.52 1.26
C ASP A 335 6.47 15.33 0.39
N SER A 336 5.47 14.58 0.87
CA SER A 336 4.19 14.36 0.19
C SER A 336 3.54 15.68 -0.25
N GLY A 337 3.19 15.75 -1.53
CA GLY A 337 2.65 16.92 -2.22
C GLY A 337 3.72 17.87 -2.75
N GLY A 338 5.01 17.53 -2.60
CA GLY A 338 6.15 18.25 -3.16
C GLY A 338 6.39 17.91 -4.63
N PRO A 339 7.06 18.79 -5.40
CA PRO A 339 7.36 18.53 -6.79
C PRO A 339 8.62 17.68 -6.96
N LEU A 340 8.60 16.79 -7.95
CA LEU A 340 9.79 16.52 -8.75
C LEU A 340 9.97 17.68 -9.72
N LEU A 341 10.96 18.53 -9.50
CA LEU A 341 11.29 19.65 -10.38
C LEU A 341 12.37 19.26 -11.38
N LEU A 342 12.04 19.19 -12.66
CA LEU A 342 12.97 18.85 -13.73
C LEU A 342 13.96 20.01 -13.99
N THR A 343 15.08 19.70 -14.63
CA THR A 343 16.12 20.70 -14.95
C THR A 343 15.63 21.86 -15.81
N ASP A 344 14.56 21.67 -16.60
CA ASP A 344 13.90 22.70 -17.40
C ASP A 344 12.98 23.63 -16.58
N GLY A 345 12.79 23.35 -15.29
CA GLY A 345 11.96 24.12 -14.37
C GLY A 345 10.49 23.72 -14.35
N THR A 346 10.09 22.65 -15.05
CA THR A 346 8.73 22.10 -14.98
C THR A 346 8.59 21.04 -13.90
N VAL A 347 7.37 20.86 -13.39
CA VAL A 347 7.05 19.80 -12.42
C VAL A 347 6.84 18.50 -13.18
N GLY A 348 7.77 17.56 -13.01
CA GLY A 348 7.76 16.22 -13.60
C GLY A 348 7.00 15.17 -12.79
N GLY A 349 6.44 15.54 -11.63
CA GLY A 349 5.58 14.68 -10.82
C GLY A 349 5.28 15.29 -9.45
N LEU A 350 4.27 14.76 -8.76
CA LEU A 350 3.92 15.14 -7.38
C LEU A 350 4.24 13.99 -6.42
N VAL A 351 5.28 14.15 -5.58
CA VAL A 351 5.75 13.13 -4.62
C VAL A 351 4.63 12.75 -3.67
N PHE A 352 4.42 11.46 -3.39
CA PHE A 352 3.36 11.01 -2.49
C PHE A 352 3.73 9.81 -1.60
N ALA A 353 4.80 9.05 -1.91
CA ALA A 353 5.20 7.88 -1.12
C ALA A 353 6.67 7.50 -1.31
N GLU A 354 7.19 6.67 -0.40
CA GLU A 354 8.52 6.02 -0.43
C GLU A 354 8.37 4.54 -0.84
N SER A 355 9.42 3.93 -1.41
CA SER A 355 9.47 2.48 -1.60
C SER A 355 9.65 1.73 -0.28
N ARG A 356 8.94 0.62 -0.11
CA ARG A 356 9.10 -0.25 1.06
C ARG A 356 10.31 -1.17 0.93
N THR A 357 10.80 -1.36 -0.30
CA THR A 357 11.96 -2.23 -0.60
C THR A 357 13.30 -1.50 -0.65
N ASP A 358 13.33 -0.24 -1.08
CA ASP A 358 14.55 0.54 -1.27
C ASP A 358 14.35 2.00 -0.82
N PRO A 359 14.96 2.44 0.31
CA PRO A 359 14.77 3.80 0.83
C PRO A 359 15.36 4.92 -0.05
N SER A 360 16.04 4.55 -1.14
CA SER A 360 16.53 5.50 -2.14
C SER A 360 15.64 5.59 -3.38
N VAL A 361 14.42 5.04 -3.27
CA VAL A 361 13.37 5.08 -4.28
C VAL A 361 12.12 5.72 -3.69
N GLY A 362 11.57 6.70 -4.41
CA GLY A 362 10.31 7.36 -4.10
C GLY A 362 9.31 7.25 -5.24
N TYR A 363 8.06 7.58 -4.96
CA TYR A 363 6.97 7.58 -5.93
C TYR A 363 6.31 8.95 -6.03
N ALA A 364 6.04 9.36 -7.27
CA ALA A 364 5.33 10.58 -7.60
C ALA A 364 4.15 10.28 -8.53
N LEU A 365 3.05 11.02 -8.40
CA LEU A 365 1.95 11.01 -9.36
C LEU A 365 2.41 11.66 -10.66
N ALA A 366 2.05 11.04 -11.79
CA ALA A 366 2.42 11.52 -13.12
C ALA A 366 1.90 12.95 -13.39
N PRO A 367 2.73 13.84 -13.98
CA PRO A 367 2.44 15.26 -14.06
C PRO A 367 1.18 15.57 -14.88
N MET A 368 0.92 14.81 -15.96
CA MET A 368 -0.27 15.02 -16.78
C MET A 368 -1.56 14.64 -16.03
N ALA A 369 -1.51 13.55 -15.25
CA ALA A 369 -2.64 13.11 -14.43
C ALA A 369 -2.96 14.14 -13.34
N VAL A 370 -1.93 14.66 -12.67
CA VAL A 370 -2.08 15.71 -11.65
C VAL A 370 -2.65 17.00 -12.25
N ALA A 371 -2.12 17.44 -13.40
CA ALA A 371 -2.61 18.62 -14.10
C ALA A 371 -4.07 18.50 -14.52
N ALA A 372 -4.47 17.35 -15.05
CA ALA A 372 -5.87 17.07 -15.41
C ALA A 372 -6.79 17.11 -14.19
N ALA A 373 -6.32 16.63 -13.03
CA ALA A 373 -7.10 16.60 -11.80
C ALA A 373 -7.31 18.00 -11.18
N PHE A 374 -6.27 18.85 -11.12
CA PHE A 374 -6.40 20.16 -10.47
C PHE A 374 -6.98 21.25 -11.38
N ALA A 375 -6.83 21.16 -12.71
CA ALA A 375 -7.23 22.24 -13.63
C ALA A 375 -8.71 22.66 -13.48
N PRO A 376 -9.70 21.74 -13.34
CA PRO A 376 -11.10 22.09 -13.13
C PRO A 376 -11.40 22.78 -11.79
N ALA A 377 -10.47 22.75 -10.84
CA ALA A 377 -10.60 23.38 -9.53
C ALA A 377 -10.14 24.85 -9.52
N LEU A 378 -9.35 25.26 -10.52
CA LEU A 378 -8.84 26.62 -10.61
C LEU A 378 -9.98 27.62 -10.84
N GLY A 379 -10.23 28.49 -9.86
CA GLY A 379 -11.34 29.45 -9.88
C GLY A 379 -12.47 29.10 -8.89
N ARG A 380 -12.49 27.89 -8.33
CA ARG A 380 -13.42 27.52 -7.28
C ARG A 380 -13.10 28.27 -5.98
N THR A 381 -14.14 28.72 -5.30
CA THR A 381 -14.03 29.47 -4.04
C THR A 381 -14.74 28.81 -2.86
N ALA A 382 -15.65 27.87 -3.12
CA ALA A 382 -16.36 27.12 -2.11
C ALA A 382 -15.48 26.01 -1.53
N SER A 383 -15.55 25.82 -0.21
CA SER A 383 -14.86 24.72 0.46
C SER A 383 -15.55 23.39 0.18
N VAL A 384 -14.78 22.33 0.03
CA VAL A 384 -15.25 20.94 -0.02
C VAL A 384 -14.88 20.21 1.28
N THR A 385 -15.55 19.09 1.54
CA THR A 385 -15.18 18.19 2.65
C THR A 385 -13.84 17.52 2.37
N THR A 386 -13.07 17.27 3.43
CA THR A 386 -11.79 16.52 3.41
C THR A 386 -11.96 15.07 3.87
N GLY A 387 -13.21 14.59 3.90
CA GLY A 387 -13.57 13.22 4.24
C GLY A 387 -13.23 12.83 5.69
N ALA A 388 -12.94 11.55 5.90
CA ALA A 388 -12.66 10.98 7.21
C ALA A 388 -11.20 11.23 7.65
N CYS A 389 -10.93 10.95 8.93
CA CYS A 389 -9.57 10.84 9.44
C CYS A 389 -8.87 9.65 8.77
N LEU A 390 -7.58 9.79 8.50
CA LEU A 390 -6.73 8.63 8.28
C LEU A 390 -6.53 7.93 9.63
N HIS A 391 -6.51 6.60 9.62
CA HIS A 391 -6.47 5.77 10.82
C HIS A 391 -5.05 5.47 11.27
#